data_AF-A0A350PF16-F1
#
_entry.id   AF-A0A350PF16-F1
#
_cell.length_a   1.000
_cell.length_b   1.000
_cell.length_c   1.000
_cell.angle_alpha   90.00
_cell.angle_beta   90.00
_cell.angle_gamma   90.00
#
_symmetry.space_group_name_H-M   'P 1'
#
loop_
_entity.id
_entity.type
_entity.pdbx_description
1 polymer ?
#
loop_
_entity_poly.entity_id
_entity_poly.type
_entity_poly.pdbx_seq_one_letter_code
_entity_poly.pdbx_strand_id
1 'polypeptide(L)'
;MSSQQRKSYSDLKVTTEKGYSKSIQDLLNNTVLGTPGKLRYKHTETEKNIETLSNLSFIQIRKRERVLGTAGFIERNITLNDTFVKALYVRYLSVYNPFKNLGNSKTNIKPDKKPNALRSSIEEIFNRELEKPFKSVNQTGIYYAYVEADNLLSFNLCKSFGFNPIRIV
;
A
#
# COMPACT_ATOMS: atom_id res chain seq x y z
N MET A 1 -31.26 10.00 25.75
CA MET A 1 -30.14 10.75 25.15
C MET A 1 -28.86 10.21 25.80
N SER A 2 -27.84 9.65 25.17
CA SER A 2 -27.27 9.78 23.83
C SER A 2 -26.69 8.42 23.40
N SER A 3 -26.98 8.00 22.18
CA SER A 3 -26.50 6.78 21.55
C SER A 3 -25.06 6.96 21.06
N GLN A 4 -24.10 6.35 21.75
CA GLN A 4 -22.76 6.19 21.22
C GLN A 4 -22.80 5.25 20.01
N GLN A 5 -22.71 5.84 18.82
CA GLN A 5 -22.58 5.15 17.54
C GLN A 5 -21.40 4.18 17.56
N ARG A 6 -21.69 2.89 17.81
CA ARG A 6 -20.86 1.80 17.28
C ARG A 6 -20.99 1.85 15.76
N LYS A 7 -20.12 2.59 15.08
CA LYS A 7 -19.98 2.50 13.62
C LYS A 7 -19.56 1.08 13.28
N SER A 8 -20.53 0.27 12.87
CA SER A 8 -20.30 -1.02 12.24
C SER A 8 -19.38 -0.82 11.04
N TYR A 9 -18.20 -1.43 11.08
CA TYR A 9 -17.29 -1.53 9.93
C TYR A 9 -17.74 -2.60 8.93
N SER A 10 -19.03 -3.04 8.97
CA SER A 10 -19.58 -4.19 8.22
C SER A 10 -19.38 -4.16 6.70
N ASP A 11 -19.11 -3.00 6.11
CA ASP A 11 -19.07 -2.84 4.65
C ASP A 11 -17.64 -2.74 4.08
N LEU A 12 -16.60 -2.94 4.90
CA LEU A 12 -15.22 -2.93 4.42
C LEU A 12 -14.81 -4.27 3.84
N LYS A 13 -14.27 -4.26 2.63
CA LYS A 13 -13.75 -5.44 1.94
C LYS A 13 -12.32 -5.19 1.49
N VAL A 14 -11.50 -6.24 1.53
CA VAL A 14 -10.13 -6.21 1.02
C VAL A 14 -10.05 -7.19 -0.14
N THR A 15 -9.63 -6.72 -1.31
CA THR A 15 -9.62 -7.51 -2.55
C THR A 15 -8.35 -7.23 -3.35
N THR A 16 -7.92 -8.18 -4.18
CA THR A 16 -6.87 -7.95 -5.19
C THR A 16 -7.51 -7.81 -6.57
N GLU A 17 -7.02 -6.89 -7.40
CA GLU A 17 -7.44 -6.70 -8.80
C GLU A 17 -6.19 -6.62 -9.70
N LYS A 18 -6.26 -7.18 -10.92
CA LYS A 18 -5.22 -6.98 -11.95
C LYS A 18 -5.48 -5.68 -12.69
N GLY A 19 -4.41 -4.95 -13.03
CA GLY A 19 -4.54 -3.64 -13.65
C GLY A 19 -5.17 -2.61 -12.70
N TYR A 20 -5.61 -1.48 -13.22
CA TYR A 20 -6.20 -0.41 -12.43
C TYR A 20 -7.67 -0.21 -12.77
N SER A 21 -8.50 0.02 -11.75
CA SER A 21 -9.88 0.46 -11.92
C SER A 21 -9.97 1.99 -11.84
N LYS A 22 -11.07 2.56 -12.34
CA LYS A 22 -11.31 4.01 -12.23
C LYS A 22 -11.22 4.52 -10.79
N SER A 23 -11.73 3.75 -9.84
CA SER A 23 -11.66 4.09 -8.41
C SER A 23 -10.24 4.10 -7.85
N ILE A 24 -9.34 3.21 -8.33
CA ILE A 24 -7.92 3.28 -7.99
C ILE A 24 -7.32 4.55 -8.59
N GLN A 25 -7.58 4.83 -9.86
CA GLN A 25 -7.06 6.00 -10.56
C GLN A 25 -7.43 7.29 -9.81
N ASP A 26 -8.72 7.41 -9.43
CA ASP A 26 -9.22 8.57 -8.70
C ASP A 26 -8.56 8.69 -7.32
N LEU A 27 -8.34 7.58 -6.60
CA LEU A 27 -7.62 7.61 -5.33
C LEU A 27 -6.17 8.08 -5.51
N LEU A 28 -5.45 7.56 -6.51
CA LEU A 28 -4.05 7.91 -6.76
C LEU A 28 -3.91 9.39 -7.17
N ASN A 29 -4.79 9.90 -8.05
CA ASN A 29 -4.78 11.29 -8.50
C ASN A 29 -5.07 12.29 -7.37
N ASN A 30 -5.91 11.88 -6.41
CA ASN A 30 -6.26 12.70 -5.26
C ASN A 30 -5.31 12.54 -4.07
N THR A 31 -4.40 11.55 -4.10
CA THR A 31 -3.46 11.33 -3.01
C THR A 31 -2.26 12.26 -3.15
N VAL A 32 -2.03 13.08 -2.11
CA VAL A 32 -0.77 13.82 -1.95
C VAL A 32 0.14 13.04 -1.01
N LEU A 33 1.30 12.69 -1.54
CA LEU A 33 2.40 12.02 -0.85
C LEU A 33 3.36 13.05 -0.27
N GLY A 34 4.23 12.57 0.62
CA GLY A 34 5.16 13.40 1.35
C GLY A 34 4.63 13.91 2.70
N THR A 35 5.54 14.57 3.43
CA THR A 35 5.31 15.04 4.80
C THR A 35 4.74 16.48 4.77
N PRO A 36 3.62 16.77 5.45
CA PRO A 36 3.12 18.15 5.58
C PRO A 36 4.19 19.09 6.14
N GLY A 37 4.39 20.24 5.48
CA GLY A 37 5.45 21.19 5.85
C GLY A 37 6.83 20.89 5.22
N LYS A 38 6.95 19.82 4.42
CA LYS A 38 8.15 19.46 3.65
C LYS A 38 7.79 19.20 2.18
N LEU A 39 8.61 18.42 1.47
CA LEU A 39 8.33 18.01 0.10
C LEU A 39 6.99 17.28 0.04
N ARG A 40 6.15 17.71 -0.90
CA ARG A 40 4.88 17.08 -1.23
C ARG A 40 4.84 16.83 -2.71
N TYR A 41 4.41 15.65 -3.10
CA TYR A 41 4.34 15.26 -4.50
C TYR A 41 3.10 14.41 -4.77
N LYS A 42 2.78 14.26 -6.04
CA LYS A 42 1.74 13.35 -6.53
C LYS A 42 2.39 12.39 -7.50
N HIS A 43 1.77 11.22 -7.68
CA HIS A 43 2.13 10.38 -8.81
C HIS A 43 1.74 11.11 -10.10
N THR A 44 2.74 11.44 -10.92
CA THR A 44 2.55 11.99 -12.26
C THR A 44 2.48 10.84 -13.27
N GLU A 45 1.77 11.07 -14.38
CA GLU A 45 1.65 10.12 -15.49
C GLU A 45 1.16 8.72 -15.05
N THR A 46 0.34 8.64 -14.00
CA THR A 46 -0.13 7.37 -13.43
C THR A 46 -0.80 6.49 -14.48
N GLU A 47 -1.64 7.07 -15.35
CA GLU A 47 -2.34 6.37 -16.43
C GLU A 47 -1.36 5.78 -17.46
N LYS A 48 -0.54 6.65 -18.08
CA LYS A 48 0.49 6.25 -19.06
C LYS A 48 1.46 5.21 -18.52
N ASN A 49 1.92 5.38 -17.26
CA ASN A 49 2.83 4.44 -16.63
C ASN A 49 2.15 3.09 -16.36
N ILE A 50 0.89 3.08 -15.93
CA ILE A 50 0.18 1.83 -15.64
C ILE A 50 -0.13 1.06 -16.92
N GLU A 51 -0.53 1.73 -18.01
CA GLU A 51 -0.81 1.08 -19.29
C GLU A 51 0.40 0.33 -19.86
N THR A 52 1.61 0.82 -19.59
CA THR A 52 2.86 0.15 -20.01
C THR A 52 3.30 -1.00 -19.09
N LEU A 53 2.68 -1.15 -17.90
CA LEU A 53 3.04 -2.17 -16.92
C LEU A 53 2.15 -3.41 -17.07
N SER A 54 2.65 -4.42 -17.79
CA SER A 54 1.92 -5.67 -18.07
C SER A 54 1.71 -6.60 -16.86
N ASN A 55 2.38 -6.37 -15.73
CA ASN A 55 2.34 -7.25 -14.55
C ASN A 55 2.04 -6.49 -13.25
N LEU A 56 1.03 -5.61 -13.29
CA LEU A 56 0.57 -4.85 -12.14
C LEU A 56 -0.71 -5.44 -11.55
N SER A 57 -0.70 -5.69 -10.24
CA SER A 57 -1.90 -5.92 -9.44
C SER A 57 -2.02 -4.90 -8.32
N PHE A 58 -3.23 -4.71 -7.81
CA PHE A 58 -3.48 -3.85 -6.66
C PHE A 58 -4.26 -4.59 -5.59
N ILE A 59 -3.85 -4.43 -4.33
CA ILE A 59 -4.73 -4.64 -3.19
C ILE A 59 -5.57 -3.38 -3.02
N GLN A 60 -6.85 -3.56 -2.75
CA GLN A 60 -7.79 -2.46 -2.50
C GLN A 60 -8.53 -2.70 -1.19
N ILE A 61 -8.61 -1.67 -0.36
CA ILE A 61 -9.53 -1.59 0.77
C ILE A 61 -10.73 -0.81 0.28
N ARG A 62 -11.89 -1.46 0.14
CA ARG A 62 -13.11 -0.89 -0.41
C ARG A 62 -14.17 -0.71 0.66
N LYS A 63 -14.97 0.35 0.51
CA LYS A 63 -16.26 0.51 1.19
C LYS A 63 -17.31 0.76 0.12
N ARG A 64 -18.21 -0.22 -0.10
CA ARG A 64 -19.13 -0.20 -1.24
C ARG A 64 -18.34 -0.01 -2.55
N GLU A 65 -18.71 0.96 -3.37
CA GLU A 65 -18.03 1.25 -4.64
C GLU A 65 -16.77 2.12 -4.51
N ARG A 66 -16.41 2.58 -3.30
CA ARG A 66 -15.27 3.47 -3.13
C ARG A 66 -14.03 2.73 -2.64
N VAL A 67 -12.89 2.94 -3.33
CA VAL A 67 -11.57 2.53 -2.84
C VAL A 67 -11.09 3.55 -1.80
N LEU A 68 -10.81 3.06 -0.59
CA LEU A 68 -10.30 3.84 0.55
C LEU A 68 -8.80 3.65 0.76
N GLY A 69 -8.20 2.62 0.20
CA GLY A 69 -6.77 2.40 0.27
C GLY A 69 -6.32 1.45 -0.81
N THR A 70 -5.10 1.62 -1.30
CA THR A 70 -4.52 0.77 -2.33
C THR A 70 -3.01 0.62 -2.16
N ALA A 71 -2.47 -0.48 -2.66
CA ALA A 71 -1.04 -0.71 -2.86
C ALA A 71 -0.87 -1.54 -4.15
N GLY A 72 0.04 -1.10 -5.02
CA GLY A 72 0.36 -1.75 -6.28
C GLY A 72 1.57 -2.67 -6.17
N PHE A 73 1.50 -3.80 -6.86
CA PHE A 73 2.49 -4.87 -6.88
C PHE A 73 2.89 -5.11 -8.33
N ILE A 74 4.14 -4.79 -8.66
CA ILE A 74 4.67 -4.89 -10.03
C ILE A 74 5.69 -6.02 -10.06
N GLU A 75 5.34 -7.13 -10.70
CA GLU A 75 6.28 -8.23 -10.89
C GLU A 75 7.35 -7.85 -11.92
N ARG A 76 8.61 -8.22 -11.62
CA ARG A 76 9.78 -7.97 -12.44
C ARG A 76 10.64 -9.21 -12.52
N ASN A 77 11.39 -9.33 -13.61
CA ASN A 77 12.53 -10.23 -13.68
C ASN A 77 13.78 -9.35 -13.55
N ILE A 78 14.72 -9.76 -12.68
CA ILE A 78 16.00 -9.08 -12.50
C ILE A 78 17.13 -10.08 -12.62
N THR A 79 18.35 -9.59 -12.84
CA THR A 79 19.56 -10.39 -12.76
C THR A 79 20.25 -10.11 -11.44
N LEU A 80 20.52 -11.15 -10.66
CA LEU A 80 21.26 -11.11 -9.41
C LEU A 80 22.41 -12.12 -9.51
N ASN A 81 23.66 -11.66 -9.49
CA ASN A 81 24.86 -12.50 -9.63
C ASN A 81 24.74 -13.48 -10.82
N ASP A 82 24.48 -12.96 -12.01
CA ASP A 82 24.29 -13.72 -13.26
C ASP A 82 23.11 -14.70 -13.27
N THR A 83 22.26 -14.68 -12.25
CA THR A 83 21.05 -15.52 -12.15
C THR A 83 19.79 -14.67 -12.38
N PHE A 84 18.90 -15.12 -13.26
CA PHE A 84 17.59 -14.51 -13.41
C PHE A 84 16.68 -14.88 -12.24
N VAL A 85 16.24 -13.88 -11.48
CA VAL A 85 15.35 -14.06 -10.34
C VAL A 85 14.10 -13.19 -10.45
N LYS A 86 13.01 -13.65 -9.84
CA LYS A 86 11.81 -12.83 -9.65
C LYS A 86 12.09 -11.71 -8.65
N ALA A 87 11.51 -10.55 -8.93
CA ALA A 87 11.44 -9.45 -8.00
C ALA A 87 10.04 -8.82 -8.00
N LEU A 88 9.68 -8.18 -6.89
CA LEU A 88 8.38 -7.53 -6.73
C LEU A 88 8.57 -6.10 -6.25
N TYR A 89 8.18 -5.15 -7.09
CA TYR A 89 8.21 -3.74 -6.71
C TYR A 89 6.85 -3.31 -6.16
N VAL A 90 6.83 -2.93 -4.89
CA VAL A 90 5.65 -2.36 -4.24
C VAL A 90 5.64 -0.85 -4.42
N ARG A 91 4.60 -0.34 -5.09
CA ARG A 91 4.39 1.08 -5.40
C ARG A 91 2.95 1.49 -5.11
N TYR A 92 2.61 2.75 -5.30
CA TYR A 92 1.24 3.26 -5.32
C TYR A 92 0.50 3.06 -4.00
N LEU A 93 1.23 3.03 -2.88
CA LEU A 93 0.62 3.04 -1.56
C LEU A 93 -0.14 4.36 -1.39
N SER A 94 -1.46 4.28 -1.26
CA SER A 94 -2.33 5.45 -1.11
C SER A 94 -3.48 5.11 -0.20
N VAL A 95 -3.78 5.98 0.75
CA VAL A 95 -4.89 5.80 1.70
C VAL A 95 -5.70 7.08 1.72
N TYR A 96 -7.01 6.94 1.50
CA TYR A 96 -7.97 8.00 1.66
C TYR A 96 -8.02 8.41 3.14
N ASN A 97 -7.42 9.56 3.44
CA ASN A 97 -7.51 10.16 4.77
C ASN A 97 -8.30 11.48 4.68
N PRO A 98 -9.60 11.48 4.99
CA PRO A 98 -10.44 12.69 4.91
C PRO A 98 -10.01 13.78 5.90
N PHE A 99 -9.17 13.47 6.89
CA PHE A 99 -8.72 14.39 7.93
C PHE A 99 -7.29 14.89 7.73
N LYS A 100 -6.60 14.51 6.63
CA LYS A 100 -5.20 14.90 6.37
C LYS A 100 -5.00 16.43 6.23
N ASN A 101 -6.09 17.18 6.06
CA ASN A 101 -6.09 18.65 5.92
C ASN A 101 -6.50 19.41 7.19
N LEU A 102 -6.91 18.73 8.27
CA LEU A 102 -7.13 19.39 9.56
C LEU A 102 -5.82 19.33 10.33
N GLY A 103 -5.11 20.45 10.33
CA GLY A 103 -3.82 20.60 10.99
C GLY A 103 -3.84 20.09 12.43
N ASN A 104 -2.71 19.51 12.84
CA ASN A 104 -2.38 19.22 14.23
C ASN A 104 -3.43 18.42 15.01
N SER A 105 -3.50 17.10 14.78
CA SER A 105 -3.81 16.20 15.88
C SER A 105 -2.64 15.25 16.07
N LYS A 106 -1.89 15.49 17.16
CA LYS A 106 -1.06 14.46 17.79
C LYS A 106 -2.00 13.36 18.24
N THR A 107 -2.32 12.41 17.36
CA THR A 107 -3.02 11.21 17.77
C THR A 107 -1.98 10.36 18.49
N ASN A 108 -2.00 10.45 19.82
CA ASN A 108 -1.45 9.41 20.69
C ASN A 108 -2.24 8.13 20.42
N ILE A 109 -1.89 7.42 19.34
CA ILE A 109 -2.39 6.08 19.07
C ILE A 109 -1.69 5.20 20.10
N LYS A 110 -2.36 4.97 21.24
CA LYS A 110 -1.96 3.90 22.14
C LYS A 110 -1.96 2.59 21.33
N PRO A 111 -0.95 1.73 21.48
CA PRO A 111 -0.95 0.43 20.83
C PRO A 111 -2.02 -0.44 21.48
N ASP A 112 -3.27 -0.33 21.02
CA ASP A 112 -4.35 -1.18 21.49
C ASP A 112 -4.25 -2.58 20.89
N LYS A 113 -4.18 -3.53 21.83
CA LYS A 113 -4.47 -4.97 21.82
C LYS A 113 -5.14 -5.54 20.56
N LYS A 114 -4.54 -6.64 20.08
CA LYS A 114 -4.96 -7.60 19.02
C LYS A 114 -5.37 -6.94 17.68
N PRO A 115 -4.80 -7.39 16.54
CA PRO A 115 -5.26 -6.91 15.24
C PRO A 115 -6.76 -7.18 15.10
N ASN A 116 -7.53 -6.15 14.76
CA ASN A 116 -8.94 -6.34 14.42
C ASN A 116 -9.03 -7.16 13.11
N ALA A 117 -10.16 -7.84 12.88
CA ALA A 117 -10.31 -8.77 11.75
C ALA A 117 -9.93 -8.14 10.40
N LEU A 118 -10.24 -6.85 10.19
CA LEU A 118 -9.85 -6.12 8.99
C LEU A 118 -8.33 -6.03 8.84
N ARG A 119 -7.62 -5.66 9.91
CA ARG A 119 -6.15 -5.59 9.88
C ARG A 119 -5.54 -6.94 9.56
N SER A 120 -6.04 -8.01 10.18
CA SER A 120 -5.58 -9.38 9.87
C SER A 120 -5.83 -9.74 8.41
N SER A 121 -7.00 -9.40 7.84
CA SER A 121 -7.29 -9.64 6.42
C SER A 121 -6.39 -8.83 5.48
N ILE A 122 -6.07 -7.58 5.83
CA ILE A 122 -5.10 -6.77 5.06
C ILE A 122 -3.73 -7.44 5.10
N GLU A 123 -3.25 -7.81 6.29
CA GLU A 123 -1.94 -8.42 6.48
C GLU A 123 -1.83 -9.74 5.72
N GLU A 124 -2.85 -10.60 5.81
CA GLU A 124 -2.91 -11.87 5.08
C GLU A 124 -2.85 -11.69 3.56
N ILE A 125 -3.70 -10.83 3.00
CA ILE A 125 -3.75 -10.59 1.55
C ILE A 125 -2.44 -9.94 1.08
N PHE A 126 -1.90 -9.00 1.85
CA PHE A 126 -0.64 -8.32 1.52
C PHE A 126 0.53 -9.31 1.49
N ASN A 127 0.67 -10.15 2.52
CA ASN A 127 1.71 -11.18 2.55
C ASN A 127 1.54 -12.19 1.41
N ARG A 128 0.31 -12.58 1.09
CA ARG A 128 0.03 -13.45 -0.06
C ARG A 128 0.50 -12.84 -1.38
N GLU A 129 0.21 -11.56 -1.63
CA GLU A 129 0.69 -10.89 -2.86
C GLU A 129 2.21 -10.68 -2.84
N LEU A 130 2.83 -10.45 -1.67
CA LEU A 130 4.29 -10.36 -1.56
C LEU A 130 4.99 -11.66 -1.96
N GLU A 131 4.45 -12.82 -1.55
CA GLU A 131 5.08 -14.12 -1.79
C GLU A 131 4.74 -14.74 -3.14
N LYS A 132 3.63 -14.33 -3.75
CA LYS A 132 3.05 -14.94 -4.95
C LYS A 132 4.03 -15.08 -6.12
N PRO A 133 4.85 -14.08 -6.49
CA PRO A 133 5.77 -14.21 -7.62
C PRO A 133 6.88 -15.25 -7.39
N PHE A 134 7.19 -15.55 -6.12
CA PHE A 134 8.26 -16.46 -5.72
C PHE A 134 7.74 -17.90 -5.61
N LYS A 135 6.55 -18.05 -5.03
CA LYS A 135 5.86 -19.35 -4.92
C LYS A 135 5.46 -19.93 -6.27
N SER A 136 5.08 -19.08 -7.23
CA SER A 136 4.65 -19.54 -8.57
C SER A 136 5.75 -20.23 -9.38
N VAL A 137 7.02 -19.92 -9.09
CA VAL A 137 8.19 -20.48 -9.78
C VAL A 137 9.14 -21.23 -8.84
N ASN A 138 8.73 -21.46 -7.58
CA ASN A 138 9.53 -22.09 -6.52
C ASN A 138 10.96 -21.52 -6.42
N GLN A 139 11.09 -20.18 -6.40
CA GLN A 139 12.37 -19.48 -6.41
C GLN A 139 12.47 -18.48 -5.26
N THR A 140 13.66 -18.29 -4.70
CA THR A 140 13.93 -17.12 -3.85
C THR A 140 13.99 -15.85 -4.70
N GLY A 141 13.42 -14.76 -4.20
CA GLY A 141 13.50 -13.47 -4.86
C GLY A 141 13.48 -12.33 -3.85
N ILE A 142 13.37 -11.10 -4.37
CA ILE A 142 13.33 -9.91 -3.53
C ILE A 142 12.05 -9.12 -3.77
N TYR A 143 11.48 -8.56 -2.72
CA TYR A 143 10.51 -7.49 -2.85
C TYR A 143 11.10 -6.20 -2.30
N TYR A 144 10.75 -5.06 -2.89
CA TYR A 144 11.30 -3.77 -2.49
C TYR A 144 10.28 -2.65 -2.70
N ALA A 145 10.50 -1.55 -1.98
CA ALA A 145 9.71 -0.32 -2.06
C ALA A 145 10.63 0.88 -1.84
N TYR A 146 10.27 2.03 -2.40
CA TYR A 146 10.91 3.30 -2.09
C TYR A 146 10.05 4.06 -1.09
N VAL A 147 10.67 4.50 0.01
CA VAL A 147 10.02 5.24 1.09
C VAL A 147 10.91 6.42 1.45
N GLU A 148 10.31 7.60 1.60
CA GLU A 148 11.03 8.78 2.09
C GLU A 148 11.50 8.56 3.53
N ALA A 149 12.76 8.89 3.81
CA ALA A 149 13.40 8.61 5.09
C ALA A 149 12.69 9.27 6.29
N ASP A 150 12.03 10.40 6.07
CA ASP A 150 11.34 11.16 7.10
C ASP A 150 9.84 10.80 7.24
N ASN A 151 9.30 9.96 6.35
CA ASN A 151 7.94 9.46 6.44
C ASN A 151 7.88 8.24 7.37
N LEU A 152 7.86 8.52 8.67
CA LEU A 152 7.82 7.50 9.73
C LEU A 152 6.62 6.55 9.62
N LEU A 153 5.48 7.00 9.09
CA LEU A 153 4.29 6.15 8.92
C LEU A 153 4.53 5.08 7.87
N SER A 154 5.02 5.46 6.70
CA SER A 154 5.36 4.51 5.63
C SER A 154 6.53 3.62 6.03
N PHE A 155 7.52 4.17 6.74
CA PHE A 155 8.66 3.38 7.25
C PHE A 155 8.21 2.29 8.23
N ASN A 156 7.37 2.63 9.20
CA ASN A 156 6.85 1.67 10.18
C ASN A 156 5.94 0.62 9.52
N LEU A 157 5.17 1.01 8.51
CA LEU A 157 4.36 0.08 7.72
C LEU A 157 5.27 -0.94 7.00
N CYS A 158 6.29 -0.47 6.29
CA CYS A 158 7.27 -1.35 5.65
C CYS A 158 7.92 -2.32 6.65
N LYS A 159 8.36 -1.83 7.82
CA LYS A 159 8.90 -2.71 8.87
C LYS A 159 7.91 -3.78 9.32
N SER A 160 6.62 -3.46 9.47
CA SER A 160 5.61 -4.45 9.86
C SER A 160 5.40 -5.57 8.82
N PHE A 161 5.79 -5.34 7.57
CA PHE A 161 5.76 -6.33 6.49
C PHE A 161 7.12 -6.96 6.19
N GLY A 162 8.10 -6.82 7.09
CA GLY A 162 9.41 -7.48 6.96
C GLY A 162 10.42 -6.78 6.06
N PHE A 163 10.15 -5.55 5.60
CA PHE A 163 11.11 -4.77 4.83
C PHE A 163 12.24 -4.28 5.72
N ASN A 164 13.46 -4.29 5.16
CA ASN A 164 14.66 -3.73 5.78
C ASN A 164 15.21 -2.58 4.92
N PRO A 165 15.71 -1.49 5.53
CA PRO A 165 16.38 -0.43 4.79
C PRO A 165 17.71 -0.94 4.23
N ILE A 166 17.84 -0.96 2.90
CA ILE A 166 19.07 -1.39 2.20
C ILE A 166 19.92 -0.21 1.72
N ARG A 167 19.31 0.97 1.58
CA ARG A 167 19.97 2.21 1.18
C ARG A 167 19.22 3.39 1.76
N ILE A 168 19.94 4.27 2.44
CA ILE A 168 19.45 5.57 2.88
C ILE A 168 20.21 6.58 2.01
N VAL A 169 19.47 7.33 1.20
CA VAL A 169 20.01 8.38 0.32
C VAL A 169 19.57 9.72 0.88
#